data_AF-A0A923XDX7-F1
#
_entry.id   AF-A0A923XDX7-F1
#
_cell.length_a   1.000
_cell.length_b   1.000
_cell.length_c   1.000
_cell.angle_alpha   90.00
_cell.angle_beta   90.00
_cell.angle_gamma   90.00
#
_symmetry.space_group_name_H-M   'P 1'
#
loop_
_entity.id
_entity.type
_entity.pdbx_description
1 polymer ?
#
loop_
_entity_poly.entity_id
_entity_poly.type
_entity_poly.pdbx_seq_one_letter_code
_entity_poly.pdbx_strand_id
1 'polypeptide(L)'
;MRKVDTFFVVIMLLFCGLGTSYMAFDYHFSGVQIEKSKNVVLEKQVKELNLVITSLEEKSNPSKRGIASVAAAKSISLDGFYKEQIREARAAKDASKVNEIAQKIISSSIDPELLAEAYFGKAEISCATYLIKENSCLADIEILVSQFPESVWAGEGLIVLSTVYSKQKRYKEANSLIQIVKNEFASQKKLIVKADQLEKSML
;
A
#
# COMPACT_ATOMS: atom_id res chain seq x y z
N MET A 1 -44.48 48.84 -0.29
CA MET A 1 -44.00 47.43 -0.32
C MET A 1 -42.47 47.40 -0.33
N ARG A 2 -41.81 47.53 0.84
CA ARG A 2 -40.33 47.48 0.96
C ARG A 2 -39.80 46.67 2.15
N LYS A 3 -40.67 46.29 3.10
CA LYS A 3 -40.28 45.59 4.34
C LYS A 3 -40.13 44.07 4.18
N VAL A 4 -40.80 43.50 3.18
CA VAL A 4 -40.82 42.04 2.95
C VAL A 4 -39.47 41.55 2.42
N ASP A 5 -38.83 42.29 1.50
CA ASP A 5 -37.54 41.89 0.93
C ASP A 5 -36.39 41.90 1.95
N THR A 6 -36.35 42.89 2.85
CA THR A 6 -35.34 42.92 3.92
C THR A 6 -35.48 41.77 4.92
N PHE A 7 -36.71 41.30 5.16
CA PHE A 7 -36.94 40.17 6.08
C PHE A 7 -36.43 38.85 5.48
N PHE A 8 -36.68 38.62 4.19
CA PHE A 8 -36.17 37.44 3.50
C PHE A 8 -34.65 37.42 3.40
N VAL A 9 -34.01 38.57 3.16
CA VAL A 9 -32.54 38.68 3.09
C VAL A 9 -31.90 38.36 4.44
N VAL A 10 -32.46 38.85 5.55
CA VAL A 10 -31.95 38.58 6.90
C VAL A 10 -32.13 37.10 7.27
N ILE A 11 -33.26 36.48 6.92
CA ILE A 11 -33.47 35.05 7.13
C ILE A 11 -32.48 34.22 6.31
N MET A 12 -32.25 34.58 5.05
CA MET A 12 -31.34 33.82 4.19
C MET A 12 -29.89 33.91 4.69
N LEU A 13 -29.46 35.07 5.18
CA LEU A 13 -28.15 35.25 5.83
C LEU A 13 -28.01 34.43 7.12
N LEU A 14 -29.07 34.31 7.93
CA LEU A 14 -29.08 33.46 9.12
C LEU A 14 -28.92 31.97 8.76
N PHE A 15 -29.64 31.49 7.74
CA PHE A 15 -29.50 30.10 7.29
C PHE A 15 -28.12 29.81 6.67
N CYS A 16 -27.55 30.74 5.89
CA CYS A 16 -26.19 30.60 5.36
C CYS A 16 -25.12 30.62 6.47
N GLY A 17 -25.28 31.47 7.49
CA GLY A 17 -24.36 31.52 8.64
C GLY A 17 -24.42 30.24 9.49
N LEU A 18 -25.61 29.70 9.72
CA LEU A 18 -25.79 28.43 10.45
C LEU A 18 -25.22 27.23 9.66
N GLY A 19 -25.41 27.20 8.34
CA GLY A 19 -24.88 26.12 7.48
C GLY A 19 -23.35 26.07 7.44
N THR A 20 -22.69 27.23 7.33
CA THR A 20 -21.21 27.30 7.34
C THR A 20 -20.62 26.91 8.70
N SER A 21 -21.29 27.29 9.80
CA SER A 21 -20.90 26.90 11.15
C SER A 21 -21.06 25.40 11.40
N TYR A 22 -22.12 24.78 10.88
CA TYR A 22 -22.34 23.33 10.98
C TYR A 22 -21.26 22.53 10.24
N MET A 23 -20.90 22.93 9.02
CA MET A 23 -19.87 22.26 8.22
C MET A 23 -18.48 22.36 8.86
N ALA A 24 -18.15 23.50 9.48
CA ALA A 24 -16.88 23.67 10.20
C ALA A 24 -16.81 22.77 11.45
N PHE A 25 -17.93 22.59 12.15
CA PHE A 25 -18.01 21.71 13.32
C PHE A 25 -17.87 20.23 12.95
N ASP A 26 -18.52 19.80 11.87
CA ASP A 26 -18.47 18.40 11.40
C ASP A 26 -17.06 18.01 10.90
N TYR A 27 -16.37 18.94 10.25
CA TYR A 27 -14.97 18.74 9.82
C TYR A 27 -14.03 18.59 11.02
N HIS A 28 -14.19 19.42 12.05
CA HIS A 28 -13.38 19.33 13.27
C HIS A 28 -13.67 18.05 14.06
N PHE A 29 -14.93 17.62 14.13
CA PHE A 29 -15.31 16.37 14.82
C PHE A 29 -14.77 15.13 14.10
N SER A 30 -14.81 15.14 12.76
CA SER A 30 -14.23 14.09 11.92
C SER A 30 -12.71 13.97 12.10
N GLY A 31 -12.00 15.11 12.15
CA GLY A 31 -10.55 15.14 12.43
C GLY A 31 -10.20 14.52 13.78
N VAL A 32 -10.94 14.88 14.84
CA VAL A 32 -10.73 14.34 16.20
C VAL A 32 -11.02 12.83 16.28
N GLN A 33 -12.00 12.32 15.52
CA GLN A 33 -12.25 10.87 15.47
C GLN A 33 -11.15 10.09 14.72
N ILE A 34 -10.60 10.68 13.65
CA ILE A 34 -9.48 10.09 12.93
C ILE A 34 -8.22 10.06 13.82
N GLU A 35 -7.98 11.11 14.60
CA GLU A 35 -6.83 11.16 15.51
C GLU A 35 -6.97 10.17 16.69
N LYS A 36 -8.19 10.03 17.25
CA LYS A 36 -8.48 8.98 18.24
C LYS A 36 -8.27 7.57 17.70
N SER A 37 -8.72 7.28 16.48
CA SER A 37 -8.54 5.95 15.89
C SER A 37 -7.06 5.63 15.61
N LYS A 38 -6.27 6.61 15.17
CA LYS A 38 -4.80 6.47 15.03
C LYS A 38 -4.12 6.19 16.37
N ASN A 39 -4.49 6.89 17.43
CA ASN A 39 -3.91 6.67 18.77
C ASN A 39 -4.25 5.27 19.31
N VAL A 40 -5.46 4.76 19.09
CA VAL A 40 -5.83 3.39 19.49
C VAL A 40 -5.00 2.33 18.73
N VAL A 41 -4.76 2.54 17.43
CA VAL A 41 -3.90 1.63 16.64
C VAL A 41 -2.45 1.68 17.13
N LEU A 42 -1.93 2.88 17.43
CA LEU A 42 -0.57 3.06 17.92
C LEU A 42 -0.38 2.43 19.30
N GLU A 43 -1.33 2.60 20.22
CA GLU A 43 -1.32 1.94 21.54
C GLU A 43 -1.31 0.41 21.43
N LYS A 44 -2.04 -0.14 20.46
CA LYS A 44 -2.06 -1.59 20.21
C LYS A 44 -0.70 -2.09 19.73
N GLN A 45 -0.06 -1.37 18.80
CA GLN A 45 1.27 -1.71 18.30
C GLN A 45 2.33 -1.63 19.40
N VAL A 46 2.28 -0.61 20.27
CA VAL A 46 3.21 -0.48 21.41
C VAL A 46 3.01 -1.62 22.41
N LYS A 47 1.78 -2.04 22.69
CA LYS A 47 1.50 -3.20 23.55
C LYS A 47 2.02 -4.51 22.97
N GLU A 48 1.83 -4.73 21.67
CA GLU A 48 2.37 -5.91 20.98
C GLU A 48 3.91 -5.93 21.01
N LEU A 49 4.55 -4.79 20.79
CA LEU A 49 6.00 -4.66 20.87
C LEU A 49 6.53 -4.94 22.28
N ASN A 50 5.86 -4.41 23.32
CA ASN A 50 6.24 -4.66 24.71
C ASN A 50 6.10 -6.15 25.10
N LEU A 51 5.09 -6.85 24.60
CA LEU A 51 4.95 -8.29 24.81
C LEU A 51 6.08 -9.09 24.16
N VAL A 52 6.50 -8.69 22.96
CA VAL A 52 7.65 -9.31 22.27
C VAL A 52 8.93 -9.07 23.05
N ILE A 53 9.20 -7.83 23.50
CA ILE A 53 10.38 -7.49 24.29
C ILE A 53 10.40 -8.29 25.61
N THR A 54 9.28 -8.36 26.33
CA THR A 54 9.17 -9.13 27.58
C THR A 54 9.45 -10.62 27.34
N SER A 55 8.93 -11.19 26.25
CA SER A 55 9.20 -12.59 25.89
C SER A 55 10.66 -12.87 25.48
N LEU A 56 11.36 -11.84 25.00
CA LEU A 56 12.78 -11.91 24.65
C LEU A 56 13.66 -11.74 25.90
N GLU A 57 13.24 -10.91 26.86
CA GLU A 57 13.91 -10.75 28.16
C GLU A 57 13.76 -12.01 29.05
N GLU A 58 12.60 -12.67 29.04
CA GLU A 58 12.45 -13.98 29.70
C GLU A 58 13.34 -15.06 29.07
N LYS A 59 13.60 -14.97 27.76
CA LYS A 59 14.51 -15.88 27.04
C LYS A 59 16.00 -15.53 27.21
N SER A 60 16.33 -14.30 27.61
CA SER A 60 17.72 -13.85 27.78
C SER A 60 18.28 -14.07 29.18
N ASN A 61 17.47 -14.53 30.14
CA ASN A 61 17.91 -14.79 31.51
C ASN A 61 18.80 -16.07 31.57
N PRO A 62 20.14 -15.97 31.76
CA PRO A 62 21.06 -17.08 31.50
C PRO A 62 21.16 -18.10 32.65
N SER A 63 20.34 -17.97 33.71
CA SER A 63 20.52 -18.75 34.94
C SER A 63 19.88 -20.15 34.93
N LYS A 64 19.15 -20.56 33.89
CA LYS A 64 18.54 -21.90 33.83
C LYS A 64 18.50 -22.47 32.41
N ARG A 65 19.63 -22.97 31.92
CA ARG A 65 19.69 -24.08 30.94
C ARG A 65 21.13 -24.56 30.79
N GLY A 66 21.48 -25.59 31.55
CA GLY A 66 22.53 -26.51 31.14
C GLY A 66 21.99 -27.32 29.97
N ILE A 67 22.31 -26.91 28.73
CA ILE A 67 22.21 -27.75 27.55
C ILE A 67 23.45 -27.49 26.70
N ALA A 68 24.06 -28.59 26.28
CA ALA A 68 25.27 -28.68 25.50
C ALA A 68 25.33 -27.68 24.33
N SER A 69 26.56 -27.25 24.05
CA SER A 69 27.01 -26.48 22.89
C SER A 69 26.18 -26.71 21.62
N VAL A 70 25.36 -25.72 21.26
CA VAL A 70 24.85 -25.56 19.90
C VAL A 70 25.66 -24.45 19.25
N ALA A 71 26.59 -24.87 18.38
CA ALA A 71 27.28 -23.98 17.47
C ALA A 71 26.25 -23.13 16.70
N ALA A 72 26.45 -21.81 16.73
CA ALA A 72 25.85 -20.79 15.87
C ALA A 72 24.53 -21.21 15.18
N ALA A 73 23.39 -20.96 15.85
CA ALA A 73 22.07 -21.05 15.25
C ALA A 73 21.98 -20.06 14.06
N LYS A 74 22.30 -20.54 12.86
CA LYS A 74 21.94 -19.88 11.61
C LYS A 74 20.42 -19.79 11.60
N SER A 75 19.87 -18.60 11.82
CA SER A 75 18.43 -18.36 11.77
C SER A 75 17.90 -18.88 10.44
N ILE A 76 17.04 -19.90 10.48
CA ILE A 76 16.42 -20.47 9.29
C ILE A 76 15.47 -19.39 8.74
N SER A 77 15.81 -18.79 7.60
CA SER A 77 14.93 -17.85 6.92
C SER A 77 13.74 -18.60 6.30
N LEU A 78 12.55 -18.03 6.47
CA LEU A 78 11.30 -18.50 5.84
C LEU A 78 11.04 -17.84 4.48
N ASP A 79 11.99 -17.05 3.96
CA ASP A 79 11.82 -16.27 2.73
C ASP A 79 11.43 -17.16 1.54
N GLY A 80 12.08 -18.31 1.36
CA GLY A 80 11.74 -19.25 0.28
C GLY A 80 10.31 -19.78 0.38
N PHE A 81 9.83 -20.04 1.61
CA PHE A 81 8.47 -20.49 1.84
C PHE A 81 7.44 -19.39 1.55
N TYR A 82 7.68 -18.17 2.01
CA TYR A 82 6.77 -17.06 1.75
C TYR A 82 6.76 -16.61 0.29
N LYS A 83 7.90 -16.71 -0.40
CA LYS A 83 8.03 -16.45 -1.83
C LYS A 83 7.12 -17.34 -2.67
N GLU A 84 7.10 -18.65 -2.40
CA GLU A 84 6.21 -19.54 -3.14
C GLU A 84 4.75 -19.28 -2.78
N GLN A 85 4.42 -19.10 -1.50
CA GLN A 85 3.04 -18.82 -1.10
C GLN A 85 2.47 -17.53 -1.69
N ILE A 86 3.26 -16.44 -1.75
CA ILE A 86 2.74 -15.18 -2.32
C ILE A 86 2.49 -15.33 -3.83
N ARG A 87 3.31 -16.10 -4.53
CA ARG A 87 3.10 -16.39 -5.96
C ARG A 87 1.86 -17.22 -6.20
N GLU A 88 1.64 -18.26 -5.41
CA GLU A 88 0.42 -19.08 -5.46
C GLU A 88 -0.83 -18.24 -5.19
N ALA A 89 -0.81 -17.41 -4.13
CA ALA A 89 -1.93 -16.55 -3.78
C ALA A 89 -2.23 -15.52 -4.88
N ARG A 90 -1.20 -14.92 -5.48
CA ARG A 90 -1.34 -13.98 -6.60
C ARG A 90 -1.87 -14.67 -7.86
N ALA A 91 -1.37 -15.85 -8.20
CA ALA A 91 -1.88 -16.65 -9.32
C ALA A 91 -3.36 -17.03 -9.13
N ALA A 92 -3.76 -17.34 -7.89
CA ALA A 92 -5.14 -17.60 -7.51
C ALA A 92 -6.03 -16.35 -7.42
N LYS A 93 -5.44 -15.14 -7.52
CA LYS A 93 -6.11 -13.85 -7.30
C LYS A 93 -6.79 -13.74 -5.93
N ASP A 94 -6.27 -14.44 -4.93
CA ASP A 94 -6.79 -14.43 -3.56
C ASP A 94 -6.24 -13.22 -2.80
N ALA A 95 -6.95 -12.09 -2.89
CA ALA A 95 -6.53 -10.83 -2.28
C ALA A 95 -6.35 -10.91 -0.76
N SER A 96 -7.12 -11.77 -0.07
CA SER A 96 -6.98 -11.94 1.38
C SER A 96 -5.66 -12.61 1.72
N LYS A 97 -5.34 -13.72 1.05
CA LYS A 97 -4.07 -14.42 1.26
C LYS A 97 -2.86 -13.60 0.85
N VAL A 98 -2.95 -12.90 -0.29
CA VAL A 98 -1.86 -12.01 -0.72
C VAL A 98 -1.54 -10.96 0.34
N ASN A 99 -2.57 -10.31 0.91
CA ASN A 99 -2.36 -9.34 2.00
C ASN A 99 -1.74 -9.98 3.25
N GLU A 100 -2.23 -11.14 3.67
CA GLU A 100 -1.70 -11.86 4.83
C GLU A 100 -0.22 -12.22 4.66
N ILE A 101 0.13 -12.82 3.52
CA ILE A 101 1.50 -13.27 3.24
C ILE A 101 2.43 -12.06 3.04
N ALA A 102 1.98 -11.03 2.32
CA ALA A 102 2.76 -9.81 2.13
C ALA A 102 3.11 -9.14 3.46
N GLN A 103 2.17 -9.10 4.43
CA GLN A 103 2.45 -8.56 5.77
C GLN A 103 3.51 -9.39 6.51
N LYS A 104 3.47 -10.73 6.39
CA LYS A 104 4.50 -11.60 6.97
C LYS A 104 5.87 -11.30 6.36
N ILE A 105 5.95 -11.24 5.02
CA ILE A 105 7.19 -10.89 4.32
C ILE A 105 7.72 -9.52 4.77
N ILE A 106 6.88 -8.49 4.78
CA ILE A 106 7.28 -7.11 5.14
C ILE A 106 7.79 -7.03 6.59
N SER A 107 7.24 -7.84 7.49
CA SER A 107 7.65 -7.83 8.90
C SER A 107 8.83 -8.73 9.24
N SER A 108 9.17 -9.70 8.38
CA SER A 108 10.20 -10.70 8.69
C SER A 108 11.37 -10.78 7.71
N SER A 109 11.20 -10.32 6.47
CA SER A 109 12.20 -10.49 5.41
C SER A 109 13.16 -9.30 5.34
N ILE A 110 14.41 -9.59 5.00
CA ILE A 110 15.43 -8.60 4.66
C ILE A 110 15.83 -8.67 3.18
N ASP A 111 15.26 -9.61 2.41
CA ASP A 111 15.53 -9.74 0.98
C ASP A 111 14.77 -8.63 0.24
N PRO A 112 15.47 -7.64 -0.36
CA PRO A 112 14.83 -6.51 -1.02
C PRO A 112 13.95 -6.93 -2.19
N GLU A 113 14.28 -8.01 -2.89
CA GLU A 113 13.49 -8.47 -4.04
C GLU A 113 12.21 -9.16 -3.57
N LEU A 114 12.27 -9.89 -2.47
CA LEU A 114 11.08 -10.50 -1.85
C LEU A 114 10.17 -9.43 -1.20
N LEU A 115 10.76 -8.41 -0.58
CA LEU A 115 10.03 -7.25 -0.08
C LEU A 115 9.31 -6.52 -1.23
N ALA A 116 10.01 -6.27 -2.35
CA ALA A 116 9.41 -5.68 -3.54
C ALA A 116 8.27 -6.56 -4.10
N GLU A 117 8.43 -7.89 -4.13
CA GLU A 117 7.38 -8.83 -4.54
C GLU A 117 6.12 -8.71 -3.66
N ALA A 118 6.31 -8.54 -2.35
CA ALA A 118 5.22 -8.35 -1.40
C ALA A 118 4.49 -7.00 -1.57
N TYR A 119 5.23 -5.91 -1.73
CA TYR A 119 4.64 -4.60 -2.02
C TYR A 119 3.90 -4.61 -3.36
N PHE A 120 4.46 -5.26 -4.37
CA PHE A 120 3.77 -5.42 -5.66
C PHE A 120 2.48 -6.23 -5.55
N GLY A 121 2.48 -7.32 -4.77
CA GLY A 121 1.26 -8.09 -4.51
C GLY A 121 0.14 -7.24 -3.90
N LYS A 122 0.46 -6.34 -2.97
CA LYS A 122 -0.51 -5.37 -2.43
C LYS A 122 -0.98 -4.38 -3.49
N ALA A 123 -0.06 -3.83 -4.26
CA ALA A 123 -0.37 -2.87 -5.31
C ALA A 123 -1.29 -3.49 -6.38
N GLU A 124 -1.08 -4.74 -6.78
CA GLU A 124 -1.96 -5.44 -7.72
C GLU A 124 -3.41 -5.54 -7.21
N ILE A 125 -3.63 -5.77 -5.91
CA ILE A 125 -4.98 -5.80 -5.32
C ILE A 125 -5.62 -4.42 -5.43
N SER A 126 -4.90 -3.37 -5.01
CA SER A 126 -5.39 -1.99 -5.08
C SER A 126 -5.70 -1.58 -6.52
N CYS A 127 -4.82 -1.92 -7.46
CA CYS A 127 -5.01 -1.64 -8.88
C CYS A 127 -6.10 -2.49 -9.54
N ALA A 128 -6.44 -3.67 -9.02
CA ALA A 128 -7.57 -4.45 -9.51
C ALA A 128 -8.93 -3.77 -9.22
N THR A 129 -9.00 -2.96 -8.15
CA THR A 129 -10.21 -2.25 -7.72
C THR A 129 -10.22 -0.76 -8.11
N TYR A 130 -9.37 -0.36 -9.07
CA TYR A 130 -9.10 1.03 -9.43
C TYR A 130 -10.33 1.87 -9.82
N LEU A 131 -11.40 1.25 -10.35
CA LEU A 131 -12.64 1.96 -10.68
C LEU A 131 -13.35 2.55 -9.44
N ILE A 132 -13.02 2.05 -8.25
CA ILE A 132 -13.59 2.49 -6.97
C ILE A 132 -12.58 3.36 -6.21
N LYS A 133 -11.28 3.10 -6.36
CA LYS A 133 -10.20 3.76 -5.60
C LYS A 133 -8.94 3.96 -6.45
N GLU A 134 -8.99 4.88 -7.41
CA GLU A 134 -7.85 5.17 -8.29
C GLU A 134 -6.59 5.58 -7.50
N ASN A 135 -6.77 6.44 -6.48
CA ASN A 135 -5.65 6.98 -5.70
C ASN A 135 -4.86 5.91 -4.92
N SER A 136 -5.48 4.78 -4.55
CA SER A 136 -4.74 3.72 -3.82
C SER A 136 -3.82 2.93 -4.72
N CYS A 137 -4.19 2.70 -5.99
CA CYS A 137 -3.31 2.02 -6.94
C CYS A 137 -2.02 2.83 -7.17
N LEU A 138 -2.16 4.14 -7.43
CA LEU A 138 -1.01 5.00 -7.64
C LEU A 138 -0.10 5.05 -6.41
N ALA A 139 -0.67 5.25 -5.21
CA ALA A 139 0.11 5.34 -3.97
C ALA A 139 0.89 4.05 -3.68
N ASP A 140 0.29 2.88 -3.88
CA ASP A 140 0.99 1.61 -3.64
C ASP A 140 2.11 1.37 -4.67
N ILE A 141 1.93 1.78 -5.92
CA ILE A 141 2.97 1.71 -6.96
C ILE A 141 4.09 2.73 -6.69
N GLU A 142 3.76 3.93 -6.21
CA GLU A 142 4.74 4.94 -5.81
C GLU A 142 5.65 4.43 -4.68
N ILE A 143 5.07 3.76 -3.67
CA ILE A 143 5.84 3.10 -2.61
C ILE A 143 6.80 2.07 -3.19
N LEU A 144 6.31 1.21 -4.10
CA LEU A 144 7.12 0.17 -4.72
C LEU A 144 8.30 0.75 -5.52
N VAL A 145 8.05 1.74 -6.37
CA VAL A 145 9.07 2.34 -7.24
C VAL A 145 10.06 3.20 -6.43
N SER A 146 9.60 3.89 -5.39
CA SER A 146 10.48 4.72 -4.56
C SER A 146 11.40 3.90 -3.65
N GLN A 147 10.90 2.78 -3.10
CA GLN A 147 11.70 1.93 -2.20
C GLN A 147 12.53 0.88 -2.94
N PHE A 148 12.07 0.41 -4.10
CA PHE A 148 12.70 -0.69 -4.84
C PHE A 148 12.86 -0.37 -6.34
N PRO A 149 13.49 0.76 -6.73
CA PRO A 149 13.50 1.25 -8.11
C PRO A 149 14.13 0.27 -9.12
N GLU A 150 15.10 -0.53 -8.69
CA GLU A 150 15.80 -1.50 -9.56
C GLU A 150 15.13 -2.88 -9.60
N SER A 151 14.11 -3.11 -8.77
CA SER A 151 13.44 -4.41 -8.70
C SER A 151 12.61 -4.69 -9.95
N VAL A 152 12.60 -5.94 -10.41
CA VAL A 152 11.70 -6.37 -11.50
C VAL A 152 10.24 -6.06 -11.16
N TRP A 153 9.90 -6.10 -9.87
CA TRP A 153 8.55 -5.82 -9.39
C TRP A 153 8.16 -4.35 -9.52
N ALA A 154 9.10 -3.40 -9.40
CA ALA A 154 8.82 -2.00 -9.71
C ALA A 154 8.46 -1.82 -11.19
N GLY A 155 9.18 -2.50 -12.09
CA GLY A 155 8.84 -2.54 -13.51
C GLY A 155 7.47 -3.17 -13.79
N GLU A 156 7.15 -4.32 -13.17
CA GLU A 156 5.81 -4.92 -13.25
C GLU A 156 4.72 -3.97 -12.72
N GLY A 157 5.02 -3.24 -11.63
CA GLY A 157 4.16 -2.21 -11.05
C GLY A 157 3.80 -1.09 -12.03
N LEU A 158 4.81 -0.56 -12.72
CA LEU A 158 4.61 0.47 -13.75
C LEU A 158 3.75 -0.04 -14.92
N ILE A 159 3.92 -1.31 -15.32
CA ILE A 159 3.08 -1.94 -16.35
C ILE A 159 1.62 -2.05 -15.88
N VAL A 160 1.39 -2.44 -14.62
CA VAL A 160 0.04 -2.51 -14.03
C VAL A 160 -0.62 -1.13 -14.00
N LEU A 161 0.09 -0.10 -13.54
CA LEU A 161 -0.42 1.27 -13.52
C LEU A 161 -0.70 1.81 -14.93
N SER A 162 0.19 1.52 -15.89
CA SER A 162 -0.03 1.83 -17.30
C SER A 162 -1.29 1.16 -17.85
N THR A 163 -1.56 -0.09 -17.43
CA THR A 163 -2.77 -0.82 -17.82
C THR A 163 -4.02 -0.14 -17.27
N VAL A 164 -3.97 0.36 -16.03
CA VAL A 164 -5.05 1.14 -15.42
C VAL A 164 -5.30 2.42 -16.20
N TYR A 165 -4.27 3.21 -16.50
CA TYR A 165 -4.40 4.44 -17.29
C TYR A 165 -4.90 4.19 -18.71
N SER A 166 -4.44 3.12 -19.36
CA SER A 166 -4.95 2.70 -20.67
C SER A 166 -6.46 2.43 -20.65
N LYS A 167 -6.95 1.67 -19.64
CA LYS A 167 -8.39 1.39 -19.48
C LYS A 167 -9.22 2.66 -19.23
N GLN A 168 -8.62 3.68 -18.62
CA GLN A 168 -9.23 5.00 -18.42
C GLN A 168 -9.11 5.91 -19.66
N LYS A 169 -8.55 5.43 -20.78
CA LYS A 169 -8.26 6.21 -22.00
C LYS A 169 -7.23 7.33 -21.79
N ARG A 170 -6.44 7.27 -20.72
CA ARG A 170 -5.32 8.17 -20.42
C ARG A 170 -4.05 7.66 -21.12
N TYR A 171 -4.12 7.59 -22.45
CA TYR A 171 -3.09 6.92 -23.26
C TYR A 171 -1.74 7.64 -23.20
N LYS A 172 -1.72 8.96 -23.00
CA LYS A 172 -0.49 9.72 -22.88
C LYS A 172 0.28 9.30 -21.62
N GLU A 173 -0.39 9.28 -20.47
CA GLU A 173 0.20 8.87 -19.20
C GLU A 173 0.59 7.38 -19.20
N ALA A 174 -0.27 6.53 -19.75
CA ALA A 174 0.04 5.12 -19.93
C ALA A 174 1.32 4.93 -20.77
N ASN A 175 1.42 5.61 -21.93
CA ASN A 175 2.60 5.52 -22.77
C ASN A 175 3.85 6.08 -22.07
N SER A 176 3.75 7.17 -21.31
CA SER A 176 4.88 7.68 -20.51
C SER A 176 5.43 6.63 -19.54
N LEU A 177 4.57 5.88 -18.85
CA LEU A 177 4.98 4.78 -17.98
C LEU A 177 5.64 3.64 -18.77
N ILE A 178 5.12 3.30 -19.94
CA ILE A 178 5.74 2.31 -20.83
C ILE A 178 7.14 2.72 -21.25
N GLN A 179 7.37 3.99 -21.60
CA GLN A 179 8.71 4.46 -21.98
C GLN A 179 9.67 4.39 -20.79
N ILE A 180 9.22 4.67 -19.56
CA ILE A 180 10.04 4.47 -18.36
C ILE A 180 10.43 3.00 -18.23
N VAL A 181 9.49 2.06 -18.38
CA VAL A 181 9.78 0.62 -18.33
C VAL A 181 10.82 0.23 -19.38
N LYS A 182 10.68 0.73 -20.61
CA LYS A 182 11.60 0.42 -21.71
C LYS A 182 13.02 0.95 -21.50
N ASN A 183 13.14 2.10 -20.84
CA ASN A 183 14.43 2.75 -20.60
C ASN A 183 15.12 2.18 -19.36
N GLU A 184 14.45 2.22 -18.21
CA GLU A 184 15.04 1.87 -16.91
C GLU A 184 15.17 0.35 -16.73
N PHE A 185 14.34 -0.44 -17.41
CA PHE A 185 14.35 -1.91 -17.32
C PHE A 185 14.72 -2.58 -18.66
N ALA A 186 15.51 -1.90 -19.51
CA ALA A 186 15.91 -2.37 -20.83
C ALA A 186 16.54 -3.78 -20.85
N SER A 187 17.23 -4.16 -19.77
CA SER A 187 17.84 -5.49 -19.62
C SER A 187 16.82 -6.61 -19.35
N GLN A 188 15.62 -6.28 -18.88
CA GLN A 188 14.59 -7.21 -18.47
C GLN A 188 13.67 -7.56 -19.63
N LYS A 189 14.11 -8.47 -20.50
CA LYS A 189 13.38 -8.87 -21.73
C LYS A 189 11.90 -9.16 -21.52
N LYS A 190 11.53 -9.80 -20.40
CA LYS A 190 10.14 -10.12 -20.06
C LYS A 190 9.28 -8.87 -19.87
N LEU A 191 9.82 -7.84 -19.22
CA LEU A 191 9.13 -6.56 -19.03
C LEU A 191 8.98 -5.81 -20.35
N ILE A 192 10.02 -5.80 -21.19
CA ILE A 192 9.98 -5.16 -22.50
C ILE A 192 8.89 -5.76 -23.38
N VAL A 193 8.79 -7.10 -23.44
CA VAL A 193 7.74 -7.79 -24.20
C VAL A 193 6.34 -7.39 -23.72
N LYS A 194 6.12 -7.32 -22.39
CA LYS A 194 4.83 -6.90 -21.83
C LYS A 194 4.53 -5.42 -22.14
N ALA A 195 5.53 -4.56 -22.05
CA ALA A 195 5.43 -3.15 -22.35
C ALA A 195 5.04 -2.91 -23.82
N ASP A 196 5.69 -3.61 -24.76
CA ASP A 196 5.37 -3.57 -26.19
C ASP A 196 3.95 -4.06 -26.50
N GLN A 197 3.50 -5.12 -25.82
CA GLN A 197 2.14 -5.64 -25.96
C GLN A 197 1.09 -4.62 -25.52
N LEU A 198 1.31 -3.98 -24.37
CA LEU A 198 0.40 -2.96 -23.86
C LEU A 198 0.38 -1.72 -24.76
N GLU A 199 1.53 -1.25 -25.24
CA GLU A 199 1.65 -0.12 -26.16
C GLU A 199 0.84 -0.35 -27.45
N LYS A 200 0.97 -1.53 -28.05
CA LYS A 200 0.21 -1.91 -29.25
C LYS A 200 -1.30 -1.91 -29.03
N SER A 201 -1.76 -2.25 -27.82
CA SER A 201 -3.19 -2.26 -27.50
C SER A 201 -3.82 -0.87 -27.35
N MET A 202 -3.00 0.19 -27.28
CA MET A 202 -3.45 1.58 -27.12
C MET A 202 -3.57 2.35 -28.44
N LEU A 203 -3.06 1.76 -29.54
CA LEU A 203 -3.11 2.30 -30.91
C LEU A 203 -4.39 1.83 -31.62
#